data_AF-A0A316JWP1-F1
#
_entry.id   AF-A0A316JWP1-F1
#
_cell.length_a   1.000
_cell.length_b   1.000
_cell.length_c   1.000
_cell.angle_alpha   90.00
_cell.angle_beta   90.00
_cell.angle_gamma   90.00
#
_symmetry.space_group_name_H-M   'P 1'
#
loop_
_entity.id
_entity.type
_entity.pdbx_description
1 polymer ?
#
loop_
_entity_poly.entity_id
_entity_poly.type
_entity_poly.pdbx_seq_one_letter_code
_entity_poly.pdbx_strand_id
1 'polypeptide(L)'
;MSDTDRAERSPAELEDELNAAVRGEKDSAPPESSLIDDLTALADDGKTLFEAEIGFQKTRLAFAANRSKTAVLSGLMAIGFLHLALIALVVGAVIGLTPCLTAFGATTVVVGALLLGALAFLSRARGSARDIGEAFDKSSGETDD
;
A
#
# COMPACT_ATOMS: atom_id res chain seq x y z
N MET A 1 26.15 6.12 -62.59
CA MET A 1 26.05 4.66 -62.40
C MET A 1 25.17 4.15 -63.52
N SER A 2 25.78 3.59 -64.57
CA SER A 2 25.05 3.08 -65.75
C SER A 2 24.78 1.59 -65.58
N ASP A 3 23.57 1.15 -65.94
CA ASP A 3 22.98 -0.19 -65.73
C ASP A 3 23.63 -1.36 -66.50
N THR A 4 24.87 -1.21 -66.99
CA THR A 4 25.53 -2.23 -67.83
C THR A 4 26.29 -3.29 -67.01
N ASP A 5 26.35 -3.16 -65.69
CA ASP A 5 27.22 -3.98 -64.83
C ASP A 5 26.55 -5.26 -64.27
N ARG A 6 25.30 -5.52 -64.64
CA ARG A 6 24.49 -6.62 -64.05
C ARG A 6 24.72 -7.99 -64.71
N ALA A 7 25.34 -8.05 -65.88
CA ALA A 7 25.35 -9.25 -66.73
C ALA A 7 26.57 -10.19 -66.57
N GLU A 8 27.56 -9.86 -65.74
CA GLU A 8 28.79 -10.67 -65.58
C GLU A 8 29.07 -11.12 -64.14
N ARG A 9 28.04 -11.31 -63.30
CA ARG A 9 28.27 -11.99 -62.00
C ARG A 9 28.42 -13.49 -62.23
N SER A 10 29.60 -14.02 -61.94
CA SER A 10 29.88 -15.44 -61.99
C SER A 10 29.02 -16.19 -60.96
N PRO A 11 28.48 -17.39 -61.25
CA PRO A 11 27.70 -18.16 -60.28
C PRO A 11 28.47 -18.42 -58.97
N ALA A 12 29.80 -18.48 -59.02
CA ALA A 12 30.65 -18.58 -57.83
C ALA A 12 30.60 -17.32 -56.95
N GLU A 13 30.48 -16.12 -57.53
CA GLU A 13 30.35 -14.87 -56.76
C GLU A 13 28.96 -14.73 -56.14
N LEU A 14 27.92 -15.24 -56.80
CA LEU A 14 26.58 -15.31 -56.23
C LEU A 14 26.50 -16.32 -55.09
N GLU A 15 27.20 -17.45 -55.20
CA GLU A 15 27.32 -18.45 -54.13
C GLU A 15 28.15 -17.90 -52.97
N ASP A 16 29.23 -17.17 -53.22
CA ASP A 16 30.02 -16.52 -52.16
C ASP A 16 29.28 -15.37 -51.50
N GLU A 17 28.50 -14.58 -52.24
CA GLU A 17 27.63 -13.51 -51.70
C GLU A 17 26.44 -14.10 -50.94
N LEU A 18 25.88 -15.22 -51.40
CA LEU A 18 24.84 -15.97 -50.67
C LEU A 18 25.42 -16.63 -49.41
N ASN A 19 26.61 -17.23 -49.49
CA ASN A 19 27.29 -17.85 -48.35
C ASN A 19 27.82 -16.78 -47.38
N ALA A 20 28.18 -15.59 -47.86
CA ALA A 20 28.52 -14.42 -47.04
C ALA A 20 27.27 -13.77 -46.43
N ALA A 21 26.12 -13.76 -47.10
CA ALA A 21 24.84 -13.35 -46.52
C ALA A 21 24.32 -14.37 -45.49
N VAL A 22 24.47 -15.68 -45.78
CA VAL A 22 24.12 -16.80 -44.88
C VAL A 22 25.09 -16.89 -43.69
N ARG A 23 26.36 -16.50 -43.84
CA ARG A 23 27.37 -16.42 -42.77
C ARG A 23 27.34 -15.08 -42.02
N GLY A 24 26.92 -14.01 -42.70
CA GLY A 24 26.73 -12.67 -42.15
C GLY A 24 25.56 -12.54 -41.17
N GLU A 25 24.75 -13.59 -41.03
CA GLU A 25 23.71 -13.72 -40.01
C GLU A 25 24.02 -14.85 -39.01
N LYS A 26 25.30 -15.20 -38.84
CA LYS A 26 25.73 -16.23 -37.89
C LYS A 26 26.81 -15.83 -36.88
N ASP A 27 27.20 -14.56 -36.84
CA ASP A 27 28.25 -14.07 -35.93
C ASP A 27 27.86 -12.83 -35.13
N SER A 28 26.59 -12.75 -34.76
CA SER A 28 26.14 -11.94 -33.63
C SER A 28 24.89 -12.59 -33.04
N ALA A 29 25.00 -13.87 -32.66
CA ALA A 29 24.23 -14.27 -31.49
C ALA A 29 24.70 -13.33 -30.38
N PRO A 30 23.83 -12.50 -29.79
CA PRO A 30 24.18 -11.85 -28.53
C PRO A 30 24.72 -12.95 -27.63
N PRO A 31 25.78 -12.72 -26.83
CA PRO A 31 26.10 -13.68 -25.78
C PRO A 31 24.79 -13.97 -25.08
N GLU A 32 24.48 -15.24 -24.84
CA GLU A 32 23.29 -15.64 -24.11
C GLU A 32 23.40 -15.02 -22.71
N SER A 33 23.06 -13.74 -22.60
CA SER A 33 22.84 -13.03 -21.36
C SER A 33 21.59 -13.70 -20.86
N SER A 34 21.85 -14.72 -20.05
CA SER A 34 20.88 -15.58 -19.42
C SER A 34 19.68 -14.75 -19.00
N LEU A 35 18.47 -15.27 -19.18
CA LEU A 35 17.24 -14.62 -18.68
C LEU A 35 17.35 -14.25 -17.19
N ILE A 36 18.27 -14.89 -16.47
CA ILE A 36 18.65 -14.58 -15.09
C ILE A 36 19.38 -13.22 -14.99
N ASP A 37 20.26 -12.87 -15.93
CA ASP A 37 20.90 -11.56 -16.04
C ASP A 37 19.88 -10.48 -16.41
N ASP A 38 18.93 -10.78 -17.30
CA ASP A 38 17.83 -9.86 -17.62
C ASP A 38 16.89 -9.66 -16.42
N LEU A 39 16.59 -10.72 -15.66
CA LEU A 39 15.82 -10.61 -14.41
C LEU A 39 16.59 -9.82 -13.35
N THR A 40 17.91 -9.97 -13.30
CA THR A 40 18.78 -9.24 -12.37
C THR A 40 18.84 -7.77 -12.76
N ALA A 41 18.92 -7.45 -14.05
CA ALA A 41 18.85 -6.08 -14.55
C ALA A 41 17.46 -5.44 -14.30
N LEU A 42 16.37 -6.19 -14.51
CA LEU A 42 15.02 -5.73 -14.18
C LEU A 42 14.81 -5.56 -12.67
N ALA A 43 15.44 -6.41 -11.85
CA ALA A 43 15.41 -6.30 -10.40
C ALA A 43 16.20 -5.08 -9.90
N ASP A 44 17.34 -4.77 -10.51
CA ASP A 44 18.16 -3.61 -10.15
C ASP A 44 17.49 -2.29 -10.60
N ASP A 45 16.86 -2.27 -11.78
CA ASP A 45 16.02 -1.16 -12.24
C ASP A 45 14.76 -0.99 -11.37
N GLY A 46 14.13 -2.12 -10.97
CA GLY A 46 12.98 -2.14 -10.07
C GLY A 46 13.31 -1.62 -8.67
N LYS A 47 14.51 -1.93 -8.16
CA LYS A 47 15.01 -1.42 -6.87
C LYS A 47 15.16 0.10 -6.88
N THR A 48 15.71 0.65 -7.96
CA THR A 48 15.89 2.10 -8.12
C THR A 48 14.55 2.84 -8.19
N LEU A 49 13.55 2.26 -8.87
CA LEU A 49 12.17 2.77 -8.88
C LEU A 49 11.49 2.69 -7.50
N PHE A 50 11.72 1.61 -6.75
CA PHE A 50 11.16 1.42 -5.42
C PHE A 50 11.75 2.42 -4.41
N GLU A 51 13.06 2.69 -4.49
CA GLU A 51 13.72 3.70 -3.67
C GLU A 51 13.22 5.12 -3.97
N ALA A 52 12.87 5.41 -5.22
CA ALA A 52 12.27 6.68 -5.61
C ALA A 52 10.83 6.84 -5.05
N GLU A 53 10.00 5.80 -5.12
CA GLU A 53 8.61 5.84 -4.65
C GLU A 53 8.54 5.87 -3.11
N ILE A 54 9.42 5.14 -2.41
CA ILE A 54 9.58 5.24 -0.95
C ILE A 54 9.94 6.69 -0.56
N GLY A 55 10.85 7.33 -1.28
CA GLY A 55 11.21 8.73 -1.04
C GLY A 55 10.01 9.69 -1.18
N PHE A 56 9.17 9.46 -2.18
CA PHE A 56 7.97 10.27 -2.45
C PHE A 56 6.88 10.08 -1.39
N GLN A 57 6.60 8.83 -0.99
CA GLN A 57 5.63 8.53 0.07
C GLN A 57 6.10 9.00 1.45
N LYS A 58 7.39 8.88 1.74
CA LYS A 58 8.01 9.38 2.98
C LYS A 58 7.89 10.91 3.08
N THR A 59 7.94 11.62 1.95
CA THR A 59 7.76 13.07 1.89
C THR A 59 6.31 13.49 2.12
N ARG A 60 5.31 12.78 1.55
CA ARG A 60 3.89 13.04 1.86
C ARG A 60 3.56 12.73 3.32
N LEU A 61 4.12 11.66 3.89
CA LEU A 61 3.97 11.31 5.29
C LEU A 61 4.63 12.35 6.21
N ALA A 62 5.84 12.82 5.88
CA ALA A 62 6.55 13.85 6.63
C ALA A 62 5.86 15.22 6.55
N PHE A 63 5.28 15.58 5.40
CA PHE A 63 4.52 16.81 5.23
C PHE A 63 3.19 16.76 6.02
N ALA A 64 2.49 15.63 5.99
CA ALA A 64 1.32 15.38 6.83
C ALA A 64 1.68 15.41 8.33
N ALA A 65 2.82 14.84 8.71
CA ALA A 65 3.33 14.87 10.09
C ALA A 65 3.73 16.28 10.56
N ASN A 66 4.21 17.16 9.67
CA ASN A 66 4.53 18.53 10.06
C ASN A 66 3.27 19.38 10.26
N ARG A 67 2.20 19.14 9.48
CA ARG A 67 0.88 19.75 9.71
C ARG A 67 0.16 19.14 10.92
N SER A 68 0.56 17.94 11.34
CA SER A 68 -0.06 17.25 12.46
C SER A 68 0.32 17.83 13.81
N LYS A 69 1.39 18.63 13.99
CA LYS A 69 1.73 19.16 15.33
C LYS A 69 0.57 19.89 16.01
N THR A 70 -0.12 20.76 15.28
CA THR A 70 -1.30 21.46 15.80
C THR A 70 -2.51 20.53 15.92
N ALA A 71 -2.67 19.58 15.00
CA ALA A 71 -3.76 18.59 15.02
C ALA A 71 -3.61 17.54 16.13
N VAL A 72 -2.39 17.17 16.47
CA VAL A 72 -2.02 16.26 17.56
C VAL A 72 -2.21 16.98 18.88
N LEU A 73 -1.78 18.23 19.00
CA LEU A 73 -2.03 19.02 20.20
C LEU A 73 -3.52 19.26 20.42
N SER A 74 -4.27 19.64 19.38
CA SER A 74 -5.73 19.80 19.49
C SER A 74 -6.42 18.47 19.77
N GLY A 75 -5.95 17.36 19.19
CA GLY A 75 -6.43 16.02 19.47
C GLY A 75 -6.20 15.61 20.93
N LEU A 76 -5.00 15.83 21.47
CA LEU A 76 -4.70 15.59 22.89
C LEU A 76 -5.59 16.42 23.81
N MET A 77 -5.76 17.71 23.50
CA MET A 77 -6.64 18.58 24.28
C MET A 77 -8.09 18.10 24.22
N ALA A 78 -8.60 17.74 23.04
CA ALA A 78 -9.94 17.21 22.87
C ALA A 78 -10.14 15.90 23.65
N ILE A 79 -9.19 14.98 23.63
CA ILE A 79 -9.23 13.74 24.42
C ILE A 79 -9.22 14.07 25.92
N GLY A 80 -8.40 15.02 26.35
CA GLY A 80 -8.37 15.49 27.74
C GLY A 80 -9.72 16.05 28.19
N PHE A 81 -10.31 16.96 27.41
CA PHE A 81 -11.64 17.50 27.69
C PHE A 81 -12.73 16.43 27.67
N LEU A 82 -12.68 15.49 26.71
CA LEU A 82 -13.60 14.36 26.65
C LEU A 82 -13.50 13.49 27.91
N HIS A 83 -12.29 13.26 28.39
CA HIS A 83 -12.07 12.48 29.61
C HIS A 83 -12.60 13.21 30.85
N LEU A 84 -12.32 14.51 31.00
CA LEU A 84 -12.89 15.33 32.09
C LEU A 84 -14.41 15.36 32.02
N ALA A 85 -14.99 15.51 30.83
CA ALA A 85 -16.42 15.48 30.62
C ALA A 85 -17.02 14.12 31.01
N LEU A 86 -16.35 13.01 30.68
CA LEU A 86 -16.80 11.66 31.06
C LEU A 86 -16.80 11.47 32.58
N ILE A 87 -15.78 11.97 33.29
CA ILE A 87 -15.75 11.95 34.77
C ILE A 87 -16.91 12.79 35.33
N ALA A 88 -17.07 14.02 34.85
CA ALA A 88 -18.15 14.90 35.30
C ALA A 88 -19.54 14.31 35.01
N LEU A 89 -19.72 13.64 33.87
CA LEU A 89 -20.94 12.92 33.51
C LEU A 89 -21.22 11.79 34.50
N VAL A 90 -20.22 10.96 34.83
CA VAL A 90 -20.36 9.87 35.78
C VAL A 90 -20.73 10.39 37.17
N VAL A 91 -20.00 11.41 37.65
CA VAL A 91 -20.27 12.03 38.96
C VAL A 91 -21.67 12.64 39.00
N GLY A 92 -22.03 13.41 37.97
CA GLY A 92 -23.35 14.03 37.86
C GLY A 92 -24.49 13.00 37.75
N ALA A 93 -24.30 11.93 36.99
CA ALA A 93 -25.27 10.84 36.87
C ALA A 93 -25.48 10.12 38.20
N VAL A 94 -24.41 9.81 38.94
CA VAL A 94 -24.52 9.18 40.27
C VAL A 94 -25.29 10.08 41.22
N ILE A 95 -24.92 11.36 41.32
CA ILE A 95 -25.61 12.33 42.20
C ILE A 95 -27.09 12.47 41.79
N GLY A 96 -27.38 12.56 40.49
CA GLY A 96 -28.74 12.70 39.96
C GLY A 96 -29.62 11.47 40.16
N LEU A 97 -29.06 10.25 40.08
CA LEU A 97 -29.81 9.00 40.26
C LEU A 97 -29.90 8.55 41.72
N THR A 98 -29.00 9.00 42.59
CA THR A 98 -29.00 8.66 44.03
C THR A 98 -30.37 8.85 44.70
N PRO A 99 -31.11 9.97 44.51
CA PRO A 99 -32.42 10.14 45.15
C PRO A 99 -33.48 9.13 44.68
N CYS A 100 -33.32 8.50 43.51
CA CYS A 100 -34.26 7.51 42.98
C CYS A 100 -33.85 6.06 43.27
N LEU A 101 -32.55 5.73 43.18
CA LEU A 101 -32.06 4.35 43.19
C LEU A 101 -31.18 3.98 44.40
N THR A 102 -30.97 4.89 45.35
CA THR A 102 -29.94 4.78 46.39
C THR A 102 -28.51 4.74 45.82
N ALA A 103 -27.49 4.98 46.64
CA ALA A 103 -26.10 5.13 46.17
C ALA A 103 -25.59 3.88 45.41
N PHE A 104 -25.86 2.68 45.91
CA PHE A 104 -25.43 1.42 45.28
C PHE A 104 -26.19 1.10 43.98
N GLY A 105 -27.49 1.43 43.92
CA GLY A 105 -28.28 1.25 42.71
C GLY A 105 -27.81 2.18 41.59
N ALA A 106 -27.53 3.44 41.93
CA ALA A 106 -27.05 4.43 40.98
C ALA A 106 -25.69 4.03 40.36
N THR A 107 -24.72 3.59 41.17
CA THR A 107 -23.40 3.18 40.65
C THR A 107 -23.50 1.95 39.76
N THR A 108 -24.32 0.95 40.14
CA THR A 108 -24.51 -0.26 39.34
C THR A 108 -25.11 0.06 37.96
N VAL A 109 -26.12 0.92 37.91
CA VAL A 109 -26.76 1.35 36.64
C VAL A 109 -25.79 2.14 35.77
N VAL A 110 -25.05 3.10 36.34
CA VAL A 110 -24.08 3.91 35.57
C VAL A 110 -22.96 3.04 35.01
N VAL A 111 -22.39 2.14 35.81
CA VAL A 111 -21.35 1.20 35.34
C VAL A 111 -21.89 0.28 34.25
N GLY A 112 -23.10 -0.26 34.44
CA GLY A 112 -23.76 -1.09 33.42
C GLY A 112 -23.95 -0.34 32.09
N ALA A 113 -24.42 0.90 32.14
CA ALA A 113 -24.58 1.75 30.97
C ALA A 113 -23.24 2.05 30.25
N LEU A 114 -22.18 2.37 31.01
CA LEU A 114 -20.84 2.60 30.44
C LEU A 114 -20.27 1.34 29.78
N LEU A 115 -20.45 0.16 30.40
CA LEU A 115 -20.01 -1.11 29.82
C LEU A 115 -20.75 -1.44 28.52
N LEU A 116 -22.08 -1.26 28.49
CA LEU A 116 -22.86 -1.44 27.27
C LEU A 116 -22.42 -0.48 26.17
N GLY A 117 -22.18 0.79 26.52
CA GLY A 117 -21.60 1.77 25.60
C GLY A 117 -20.25 1.32 25.05
N ALA A 118 -19.33 0.88 25.91
CA ALA A 118 -18.01 0.40 25.51
C ALA A 118 -18.10 -0.81 24.57
N LEU A 119 -18.98 -1.77 24.85
CA LEU A 119 -19.22 -2.93 24.00
C LEU A 119 -19.81 -2.54 22.63
N ALA A 120 -20.72 -1.57 22.58
CA ALA A 120 -21.27 -1.07 21.33
C ALA A 120 -20.21 -0.38 20.47
N PHE A 121 -19.37 0.47 21.07
CA PHE A 121 -18.24 1.09 20.38
C PHE A 121 -17.22 0.06 19.87
N LEU A 122 -16.89 -0.93 20.69
CA LEU A 122 -15.97 -2.00 20.31
C LEU A 122 -16.53 -2.84 19.15
N SER A 123 -17.83 -3.15 19.20
CA SER A 123 -18.51 -3.90 18.13
C SER A 123 -18.51 -3.14 16.82
N ARG A 124 -18.78 -1.82 16.84
CA ARG A 124 -18.70 -0.96 15.67
C ARG A 124 -17.29 -0.92 15.09
N ALA A 125 -16.29 -0.68 15.94
CA ALA A 125 -14.89 -0.63 15.53
C ALA A 125 -14.43 -1.95 14.90
N ARG A 126 -14.87 -3.08 15.47
CA ARG A 126 -14.57 -4.42 14.97
C ARG A 126 -15.29 -4.72 13.65
N GLY A 127 -16.48 -4.18 13.42
CA GLY A 127 -17.17 -4.25 12.14
C GLY A 127 -16.34 -3.59 11.03
N SER A 128 -15.95 -2.33 11.23
CA SER A 128 -15.13 -1.61 10.25
C SER A 128 -13.76 -2.25 9.99
N ALA A 129 -13.13 -2.85 11.01
CA ALA A 129 -11.88 -3.58 10.82
C ALA A 129 -12.03 -4.88 10.02
N ARG A 130 -13.20 -5.55 10.12
CA ARG A 130 -13.49 -6.77 9.34
C ARG A 130 -13.78 -6.45 7.88
N ASP A 131 -14.52 -5.38 7.61
CA ASP A 131 -14.79 -4.92 6.23
C ASP A 131 -13.47 -4.62 5.48
N ILE A 132 -12.52 -3.99 6.17
CA ILE A 132 -11.18 -3.73 5.61
C ILE A 132 -10.44 -5.04 5.37
N GLY A 133 -10.48 -5.99 6.32
CA GLY A 133 -9.83 -7.30 6.18
C GLY A 133 -10.39 -8.13 5.02
N GLU A 134 -11.70 -8.12 4.82
CA GLU A 134 -12.37 -8.83 3.72
C GLU A 134 -12.03 -8.24 2.35
N ALA A 135 -11.87 -6.92 2.25
CA ALA A 135 -11.42 -6.27 1.02
C ALA A 135 -9.99 -6.67 0.62
N PHE A 136 -9.10 -6.94 1.59
CA PHE A 136 -7.74 -7.43 1.33
C PHE A 136 -7.71 -8.94 1.00
N ASP A 137 -8.56 -9.74 1.65
CA ASP A 137 -8.64 -11.18 1.42
C ASP A 137 -9.19 -11.50 0.01
N LYS A 138 -10.22 -10.76 -0.42
CA LYS A 138 -10.81 -10.89 -1.76
C LYS A 138 -9.83 -10.53 -2.89
N SER A 139 -8.94 -9.56 -2.68
CA SER A 139 -7.88 -9.24 -3.65
C SER A 139 -6.84 -10.36 -3.78
N SER A 140 -6.72 -11.22 -2.78
CA SER A 140 -5.72 -12.29 -2.76
C SER A 140 -6.25 -13.55 -3.49
N GLY A 141 -7.55 -13.80 -3.40
CA GLY A 141 -8.22 -14.95 -4.00
C GLY A 141 -8.53 -14.85 -5.50
N GLU A 142 -8.54 -13.66 -6.11
CA GLU A 142 -8.78 -13.48 -7.56
C GLU A 142 -7.52 -13.76 -8.42
N THR A 143 -6.43 -14.22 -7.81
CA THR A 143 -5.16 -14.52 -8.51
C THR A 143 -4.91 -16.01 -8.73
N ASP A 144 -5.83 -16.88 -8.29
CA ASP A 144 -5.65 -18.35 -8.25
C ASP A 144 -6.69 -19.13 -9.10
N ASP A 145 -7.45 -18.47 -9.99
CA ASP A 145 -8.36 -19.11 -10.97
C ASP A 145 -7.95 -18.79 -12.42
#